data_AF-A0A5N5MIN1-F1
#
_entry.id   AF-A0A5N5MIN1-F1
#
_cell.length_a   1.000
_cell.length_b   1.000
_cell.length_c   1.000
_cell.angle_alpha   90.00
_cell.angle_beta   90.00
_cell.angle_gamma   90.00
#
_symmetry.space_group_name_H-M   'P 1'
#
loop_
_entity.id
_entity.type
_entity.pdbx_description
1 polymer ?
#
loop_
_entity_poly.entity_id
_entity_poly.type
_entity_poly.pdbx_seq_one_letter_code
_entity_poly.pdbx_strand_id
1 'polypeptide(L)'
;MAPGVITPTTSGPEGKQDLDLTASAVDAKLTTKNGHVQNGHVNPITTPKLPDLDASKLTYTLTTSPRAVPEESVANSGLETVCTDHMITATWSTRTGWAAPQLKPYGPLTLMPTASVLHYATECFEGLKVYRGYDGKLRLFRPDCNANRMLMSTVRISLPPFPPSELEKLLLALMSVDGPKWLPRSNPGAYLYLRPTMIGTSPQLGVQAPHEAMLYITASFMPRMDSPAGGMKLHTSPEDMVRAWVGGFGYAKVGANYGPSLLATQEARKRGFGQILWLYGTEGYCTEAGASNFFVVWKNKDGKDELVTAPLDDRLILDGVTRRSLLQLARERLGDELEVVERRYTIDEVLEAEREGRLVESFAAGTAYFVCPISQIHHRGKDVMIPMAEGNAGKYTNKLKGFMHDIMYGKEQHPWGVVVEERE
;
A
#
# COMPACT_ATOMS: atom_id res chain seq x y z
N MET A 1 16.86 -26.27 28.14
CA MET A 1 16.30 -27.43 27.39
C MET A 1 16.32 -27.06 25.91
N ALA A 2 17.03 -27.82 25.09
CA ALA A 2 17.05 -27.63 23.64
C ALA A 2 15.66 -27.94 23.04
N PRO A 3 15.22 -27.27 21.97
CA PRO A 3 13.97 -27.62 21.31
C PRO A 3 14.11 -29.00 20.64
N GLY A 4 13.12 -29.87 20.85
CA GLY A 4 13.06 -31.19 20.23
C GLY A 4 12.94 -31.09 18.71
N VAL A 5 13.72 -31.92 18.02
CA VAL A 5 13.70 -32.07 16.56
C VAL A 5 12.37 -32.68 16.14
N ILE A 6 11.60 -31.95 15.33
CA ILE A 6 10.42 -32.49 14.65
C ILE A 6 10.90 -33.04 13.30
N THR A 7 10.78 -34.35 13.12
CA THR A 7 11.08 -35.02 11.85
C THR A 7 9.96 -34.71 10.85
N PRO A 8 10.25 -34.19 9.63
CA PRO A 8 9.23 -33.97 8.62
C PRO A 8 8.72 -35.29 8.06
N THR A 9 7.41 -35.44 7.94
CA THR A 9 6.77 -36.51 7.17
C THR A 9 6.65 -36.07 5.72
N THR A 10 7.36 -36.75 4.81
CA THR A 10 7.29 -36.51 3.37
C THR A 10 6.16 -37.33 2.75
N SER A 11 5.12 -36.66 2.25
CA SER A 11 4.26 -37.23 1.21
C SER A 11 3.52 -36.11 0.45
N GLY A 12 4.13 -35.69 -0.66
CA GLY A 12 3.59 -34.70 -1.62
C GLY A 12 4.46 -34.71 -2.88
N PRO A 13 3.95 -34.32 -4.06
CA PRO A 13 4.62 -34.56 -5.34
C PRO A 13 5.95 -33.80 -5.40
N GLU A 14 7.03 -34.56 -5.31
CA GLU A 14 8.40 -34.11 -5.09
C GLU A 14 8.95 -33.32 -6.29
N GLY A 15 9.42 -32.10 -6.04
CA GLY A 15 10.23 -31.32 -6.99
C GLY A 15 9.84 -29.86 -7.15
N LYS A 16 8.55 -29.53 -7.34
CA LYS A 16 8.12 -28.12 -7.48
C LYS A 16 7.83 -27.44 -6.14
N GLN A 17 7.43 -28.20 -5.12
CA GLN A 17 7.06 -27.67 -3.82
C GLN A 17 8.27 -27.10 -3.05
N ASP A 18 9.47 -27.61 -3.31
CA ASP A 18 10.71 -27.14 -2.68
C ASP A 18 11.25 -25.85 -3.32
N LEU A 19 11.10 -25.70 -4.65
CA LEU A 19 11.56 -24.52 -5.39
C LEU A 19 10.73 -23.27 -5.07
N ASP A 20 9.41 -23.44 -4.86
CA ASP A 20 8.46 -22.35 -4.64
C ASP A 20 7.81 -22.40 -3.26
N LEU A 21 8.49 -22.95 -2.25
CA LEU A 21 7.91 -23.24 -0.92
C LEU A 21 7.12 -22.06 -0.33
N THR A 22 7.72 -20.87 -0.33
CA THR A 22 7.08 -19.67 0.24
C THR A 22 5.92 -19.19 -0.63
N ALA A 23 6.08 -19.14 -1.95
CA ALA A 23 5.02 -18.69 -2.86
C ALA A 23 3.83 -19.65 -2.81
N SER A 24 4.10 -20.96 -2.84
CA SER A 24 3.10 -22.02 -2.72
C SER A 24 2.35 -21.96 -1.38
N ALA A 25 3.05 -21.70 -0.27
CA ALA A 25 2.43 -21.54 1.04
C ALA A 25 1.54 -20.28 1.12
N VAL A 26 1.95 -19.18 0.47
CA VAL A 26 1.13 -17.97 0.35
C VAL A 26 -0.13 -18.27 -0.46
N ASP A 27 0.02 -18.87 -1.64
CA ASP A 27 -1.09 -19.16 -2.55
C ASP A 27 -2.10 -20.16 -1.93
N ALA A 28 -1.62 -21.17 -1.19
CA ALA A 28 -2.46 -22.10 -0.43
C ALA A 28 -3.27 -21.40 0.69
N LYS A 29 -2.65 -20.47 1.41
CA LYS A 29 -3.33 -19.68 2.45
C LYS A 29 -4.34 -18.68 1.87
N LEU A 30 -4.09 -18.15 0.67
CA LEU A 30 -5.02 -17.26 -0.02
C LEU A 30 -6.23 -18.03 -0.58
N THR A 31 -5.99 -19.19 -1.20
CA THR A 31 -7.06 -20.04 -1.80
C THR A 31 -8.01 -20.63 -0.76
N THR A 32 -7.49 -21.11 0.37
CA THR A 32 -8.33 -21.59 1.50
C THR A 32 -9.23 -20.51 2.08
N LYS A 33 -8.92 -19.23 1.88
CA LYS A 33 -9.74 -18.10 2.31
C LYS A 33 -10.67 -17.55 1.21
N ASN A 34 -10.29 -17.68 -0.06
CA ASN A 34 -11.11 -17.21 -1.19
C ASN A 34 -12.18 -18.21 -1.68
N GLY A 35 -12.38 -19.35 -1.00
CA GLY A 35 -13.58 -20.18 -1.20
C GLY A 35 -13.63 -21.01 -2.48
N HIS A 36 -12.49 -21.37 -3.10
CA HIS A 36 -12.48 -22.37 -4.17
C HIS A 36 -12.23 -23.77 -3.60
N VAL A 37 -13.31 -24.55 -3.48
CA VAL A 37 -13.28 -25.97 -3.14
C VAL A 37 -12.96 -26.76 -4.41
N GLN A 38 -11.77 -27.38 -4.49
CA GLN A 38 -11.59 -28.54 -5.37
C GLN A 38 -12.12 -29.78 -4.66
N ASN A 39 -13.06 -30.47 -5.30
CA ASN A 39 -13.66 -31.70 -4.82
C ASN A 39 -12.62 -32.82 -4.69
N GLY A 40 -12.25 -33.14 -3.45
CA GLY A 40 -11.57 -34.38 -3.08
C GLY A 40 -12.23 -34.94 -1.82
N HIS A 41 -12.84 -36.13 -1.93
CA HIS A 41 -13.49 -36.81 -0.82
C HIS A 41 -12.44 -37.26 0.21
N VAL A 42 -12.38 -36.55 1.35
CA VAL A 42 -11.77 -37.05 2.60
C VAL A 42 -12.70 -36.67 3.74
N ASN A 43 -13.14 -37.66 4.52
CA ASN A 43 -13.98 -37.47 5.71
C ASN A 43 -13.29 -36.50 6.70
N PRO A 44 -13.88 -35.33 7.03
CA PRO A 44 -13.24 -34.41 7.96
C PRO A 44 -13.54 -34.80 9.39
N ILE A 45 -12.48 -35.07 10.16
CA ILE A 45 -12.52 -34.90 11.61
C ILE A 45 -12.91 -33.44 11.85
N THR A 46 -14.11 -33.19 12.35
CA THR A 46 -14.67 -31.86 12.60
C THR A 46 -13.96 -31.22 13.80
N THR A 47 -12.74 -30.74 13.56
CA THR A 47 -12.13 -29.75 14.44
C THR A 47 -13.02 -28.49 14.40
N PRO A 48 -13.46 -27.96 15.56
CA PRO A 48 -14.29 -26.77 15.56
C PRO A 48 -13.55 -25.62 14.88
N LYS A 49 -14.15 -25.08 13.82
CA LYS A 49 -13.59 -23.96 13.06
C LYS A 49 -13.52 -22.74 13.98
N LEU A 50 -12.30 -22.25 14.21
CA LEU A 50 -12.10 -21.03 14.98
C LEU A 50 -12.78 -19.84 14.30
N PRO A 51 -13.31 -18.87 15.08
CA PRO A 51 -13.92 -17.65 14.54
C PRO A 51 -12.98 -16.91 13.58
N ASP A 52 -13.56 -16.44 12.46
CA ASP A 52 -12.91 -15.50 11.56
C ASP A 52 -13.16 -14.05 12.01
N LEU A 53 -12.43 -13.10 11.43
CA LEU A 53 -12.72 -11.67 11.63
C LEU A 53 -14.15 -11.39 11.15
N ASP A 54 -14.94 -10.69 11.96
CA ASP A 54 -16.36 -10.50 11.72
C ASP A 54 -16.77 -9.09 12.16
N ALA A 55 -16.94 -8.19 11.19
CA ALA A 55 -17.27 -6.80 11.44
C ALA A 55 -18.70 -6.62 11.98
N SER A 56 -19.60 -7.61 11.80
CA SER A 56 -20.96 -7.54 12.38
C SER A 56 -20.96 -7.61 13.91
N LYS A 57 -19.88 -8.11 14.50
CA LYS A 57 -19.66 -8.16 15.95
C LYS A 57 -18.93 -6.94 16.51
N LEU A 58 -18.69 -5.92 15.69
CA LEU A 58 -18.03 -4.68 16.13
C LEU A 58 -18.78 -4.07 17.31
N THR A 59 -18.06 -3.87 18.41
CA THR A 59 -18.57 -3.17 19.60
C THR A 59 -18.11 -1.71 19.59
N TYR A 60 -18.92 -0.82 20.18
CA TYR A 60 -18.67 0.62 20.18
C TYR A 60 -18.47 1.13 21.60
N THR A 61 -17.29 1.69 21.87
CA THR A 61 -16.99 2.48 23.06
C THR A 61 -16.62 3.89 22.61
N LEU A 62 -17.58 4.81 22.65
CA LEU A 62 -17.35 6.19 22.20
C LEU A 62 -16.56 6.99 23.25
N THR A 63 -15.71 7.90 22.80
CA THR A 63 -14.98 8.81 23.68
C THR A 63 -15.96 9.75 24.41
N THR A 64 -15.73 9.95 25.70
CA THR A 64 -16.41 10.96 26.51
C THR A 64 -15.67 12.30 26.50
N SER A 65 -14.49 12.36 25.87
CA SER A 65 -13.63 13.54 25.76
C SER A 65 -13.19 13.72 24.31
N PRO A 66 -14.13 14.09 23.41
CA PRO A 66 -13.82 14.30 21.99
C PRO A 66 -12.79 15.43 21.81
N ARG A 67 -11.81 15.21 20.93
CA ARG A 67 -10.78 16.21 20.61
C ARG A 67 -11.37 17.34 19.77
N ALA A 68 -10.82 18.55 19.88
CA ALA A 68 -11.08 19.58 18.89
C ALA A 68 -10.50 19.13 17.53
N VAL A 69 -11.21 19.41 16.43
CA VAL A 69 -10.67 19.20 15.08
C VAL A 69 -9.81 20.41 14.74
N PRO A 70 -8.48 20.27 14.64
CA PRO A 70 -7.63 21.38 14.24
C PRO A 70 -7.80 21.71 12.76
N GLU A 71 -7.41 22.92 12.38
CA GLU A 71 -7.17 23.25 10.96
C GLU A 71 -6.12 22.32 10.36
N GLU A 72 -6.28 21.97 9.08
CA GLU A 72 -5.41 20.99 8.40
C GLU A 72 -3.94 21.42 8.40
N SER A 73 -3.65 22.72 8.25
CA SER A 73 -2.29 23.25 8.29
C SER A 73 -1.65 23.08 9.69
N VAL A 74 -2.42 23.30 10.75
CA VAL A 74 -1.98 23.13 12.15
C VAL A 74 -1.76 21.65 12.46
N ALA A 75 -2.66 20.78 12.00
CA ALA A 75 -2.54 19.33 12.17
C ALA A 75 -1.26 18.77 11.54
N ASN A 76 -0.78 19.41 10.47
CA ASN A 76 0.36 18.96 9.67
C ASN A 76 1.67 19.70 9.97
N SER A 77 1.67 20.73 10.83
CA SER A 77 2.89 21.48 11.19
C SER A 77 3.68 20.86 12.35
N GLY A 78 3.07 19.94 13.10
CA GLY A 78 3.68 19.31 14.27
C GLY A 78 4.63 18.16 13.93
N LEU A 79 5.30 17.63 14.97
CA LEU A 79 6.14 16.42 14.86
C LEU A 79 5.34 15.12 14.99
N GLU A 80 4.09 15.22 15.46
CA GLU A 80 3.21 14.10 15.70
C GLU A 80 2.08 14.06 14.67
N THR A 81 1.64 12.86 14.33
CA THR A 81 0.47 12.66 13.47
C THR A 81 -0.80 12.83 14.28
N VAL A 82 -1.62 13.83 13.94
CA VAL A 82 -2.92 14.04 14.60
C VAL A 82 -3.92 12.99 14.12
N CYS A 83 -4.39 12.15 15.05
CA CYS A 83 -5.38 11.12 14.80
C CYS A 83 -6.79 11.55 15.25
N THR A 84 -7.78 10.97 14.59
CA THR A 84 -9.21 11.04 14.92
C THR A 84 -9.52 10.52 16.32
N ASP A 85 -10.77 10.69 16.78
CA ASP A 85 -11.18 10.40 18.16
C ASP A 85 -11.09 8.91 18.51
N HIS A 86 -11.30 8.03 17.52
CA HIS A 86 -11.38 6.59 17.73
C HIS A 86 -10.36 5.81 16.90
N MET A 87 -10.21 4.55 17.27
CA MET A 87 -9.53 3.53 16.49
C MET A 87 -10.31 2.22 16.58
N ILE A 88 -10.11 1.34 15.61
CA ILE A 88 -10.61 -0.04 15.71
C ILE A 88 -9.45 -0.95 16.11
N THR A 89 -9.70 -1.91 17.00
CA THR A 89 -8.78 -3.00 17.33
C THR A 89 -9.48 -4.35 17.29
N ALA A 90 -8.81 -5.38 16.78
CA ALA A 90 -9.24 -6.77 16.86
C ALA A 90 -8.03 -7.66 17.18
N THR A 91 -8.16 -8.51 18.19
CA THR A 91 -7.10 -9.45 18.59
C THR A 91 -7.36 -10.83 18.02
N TRP A 92 -6.29 -11.60 17.86
CA TRP A 92 -6.34 -12.97 17.39
C TRP A 92 -5.37 -13.84 18.20
N SER A 93 -5.77 -15.10 18.45
CA SER A 93 -4.84 -16.14 18.91
C SER A 93 -5.07 -17.45 18.18
N THR A 94 -4.03 -18.29 18.11
CA THR A 94 -4.15 -19.67 17.58
C THR A 94 -5.14 -20.53 18.35
N ARG A 95 -5.44 -20.18 19.61
CA ARG A 95 -6.35 -20.94 20.48
C ARG A 95 -7.82 -20.56 20.30
N THR A 96 -8.09 -19.29 20.03
CA THR A 96 -9.45 -18.73 20.06
C THR A 96 -9.92 -18.14 18.75
N GLY A 97 -9.05 -18.03 17.74
CA GLY A 97 -9.34 -17.30 16.52
C GLY A 97 -9.45 -15.80 16.77
N TRP A 98 -10.19 -15.11 15.90
CA TRP A 98 -10.44 -13.68 16.00
C TRP A 98 -11.45 -13.36 17.10
N ALA A 99 -11.11 -12.39 17.94
CA ALA A 99 -12.05 -11.78 18.87
C ALA A 99 -12.95 -10.77 18.14
N ALA A 100 -14.06 -10.39 18.78
CA ALA A 100 -14.93 -9.33 18.28
C ALA A 100 -14.14 -8.01 18.15
N PRO A 101 -14.20 -7.33 16.98
CA PRO A 101 -13.60 -6.01 16.81
C PRO A 101 -14.19 -4.98 17.79
N GLN A 102 -13.38 -3.99 18.15
CA GLN A 102 -13.76 -2.93 19.09
C GLN A 102 -13.40 -1.58 18.49
N LEU A 103 -14.39 -0.71 18.29
CA LEU A 103 -14.19 0.72 18.12
C LEU A 103 -14.10 1.33 19.51
N LYS A 104 -12.98 2.00 19.79
CA LYS A 104 -12.67 2.57 21.10
C LYS A 104 -11.91 3.90 20.96
N PRO A 105 -11.80 4.73 22.02
CA PRO A 105 -11.03 5.96 21.94
C PRO A 105 -9.58 5.69 21.49
N TYR A 106 -9.03 6.53 20.62
CA TYR A 106 -7.66 6.44 20.15
C TYR A 106 -6.67 6.58 21.32
N GLY A 107 -5.74 5.64 21.44
CA GLY A 107 -4.74 5.62 22.51
C GLY A 107 -3.59 4.65 22.27
N PRO A 108 -2.66 4.53 23.23
CA PRO A 108 -1.48 3.70 23.10
C PRO A 108 -1.81 2.21 23.03
N LEU A 109 -0.92 1.43 22.40
CA LEU A 109 -0.96 -0.03 22.39
C LEU A 109 -0.13 -0.58 23.55
N THR A 110 -0.69 -1.47 24.35
CA THR A 110 0.03 -2.20 25.40
C THR A 110 0.61 -3.49 24.82
N LEU A 111 1.94 -3.59 24.75
CA LEU A 111 2.65 -4.76 24.22
C LEU A 111 3.66 -5.26 25.25
N MET A 112 3.85 -6.58 25.29
CA MET A 112 4.98 -7.15 26.01
C MET A 112 6.29 -6.74 25.31
N PRO A 113 7.38 -6.43 26.04
CA PRO A 113 8.67 -6.13 25.42
C PRO A 113 9.21 -7.26 24.55
N THR A 114 8.77 -8.50 24.79
CA THR A 114 9.10 -9.70 24.01
C THR A 114 8.18 -9.92 22.80
N ALA A 115 7.26 -9.00 22.49
CA ALA A 115 6.35 -9.11 21.36
C ALA A 115 7.13 -9.25 20.05
N SER A 116 6.80 -10.26 19.24
CA SER A 116 7.53 -10.60 18.01
C SER A 116 7.69 -9.44 17.03
N VAL A 117 6.73 -8.50 16.99
CA VAL A 117 6.83 -7.30 16.14
C VAL A 117 8.07 -6.44 16.45
N LEU A 118 8.43 -6.33 17.74
CA LEU A 118 9.53 -5.47 18.19
C LEU A 118 10.92 -6.04 17.85
N HIS A 119 11.01 -7.34 17.55
CA HIS A 119 12.28 -8.04 17.32
C HIS A 119 12.43 -8.52 15.89
N TYR A 120 11.34 -8.97 15.26
CA TYR A 120 11.38 -9.70 13.99
C TYR A 120 10.50 -9.07 12.89
N ALA A 121 10.07 -7.82 13.07
CA ALA A 121 9.27 -7.06 12.11
C ALA A 121 8.06 -7.86 11.57
N THR A 122 7.40 -8.61 12.45
CA THR A 122 6.16 -9.33 12.15
C THR A 122 4.99 -8.35 12.07
N GLU A 123 5.08 -7.42 11.12
CA GLU A 123 4.11 -6.36 10.91
C GLU A 123 3.91 -6.03 9.43
N CYS A 124 2.67 -5.75 9.07
CA CYS A 124 2.32 -5.17 7.79
C CYS A 124 1.25 -4.11 7.96
N PHE A 125 1.12 -3.22 6.98
CA PHE A 125 0.18 -2.12 7.05
C PHE A 125 -0.41 -1.80 5.69
N GLU A 126 -1.50 -1.06 5.71
CA GLU A 126 -2.13 -0.48 4.54
C GLU A 126 -2.17 1.04 4.59
N GLY A 127 -2.50 1.62 3.44
CA GLY A 127 -2.56 3.05 3.26
C GLY A 127 -3.59 3.44 2.22
N LEU A 128 -4.68 4.03 2.69
CA LEU A 128 -5.76 4.56 1.86
C LEU A 128 -6.27 5.89 2.44
N LYS A 129 -7.13 6.56 1.68
CA LYS A 129 -7.72 7.85 2.07
C LYS A 129 -9.24 7.75 2.04
N VAL A 130 -9.88 8.49 2.94
CA VAL A 130 -11.29 8.84 2.85
C VAL A 130 -11.40 10.30 2.40
N TYR A 131 -12.31 10.58 1.47
CA TYR A 131 -12.46 11.89 0.84
C TYR A 131 -13.84 12.45 1.15
N ARG A 132 -13.92 13.75 1.48
CA ARG A 132 -15.19 14.49 1.43
C ARG A 132 -15.40 15.00 0.01
N GLY A 133 -16.31 14.37 -0.71
CA GLY A 133 -16.66 14.75 -2.08
C GLY A 133 -17.30 16.14 -2.17
N TYR A 134 -17.28 16.72 -3.36
CA TYR A 134 -17.96 17.99 -3.65
C TYR A 134 -19.48 17.86 -3.65
N ASP A 135 -19.99 16.64 -3.77
CA ASP A 135 -21.41 16.30 -3.54
C ASP A 135 -21.75 16.10 -2.05
N GLY A 136 -20.78 16.40 -1.17
CA GLY A 136 -20.94 16.34 0.26
C GLY A 136 -20.90 14.94 0.85
N LYS A 137 -20.61 13.85 0.11
CA LYS A 137 -20.54 12.48 0.66
C LYS A 137 -19.10 12.08 1.01
N LEU A 138 -18.94 11.24 2.05
CA LEU A 138 -17.66 10.57 2.34
C LEU A 138 -17.45 9.39 1.39
N ARG A 139 -16.22 9.20 0.91
CA ARG A 139 -15.85 8.06 0.05
C ARG A 139 -14.50 7.48 0.35
N LEU A 140 -14.40 6.15 0.32
CA LEU A 140 -13.13 5.42 0.20
C LEU A 140 -12.86 5.12 -1.27
N PHE A 141 -11.60 5.20 -1.68
CA PHE A 141 -11.20 4.82 -3.04
C PHE A 141 -10.62 3.41 -3.08
N ARG A 142 -11.30 2.50 -3.77
CA ARG A 142 -10.93 1.09 -3.95
C ARG A 142 -10.46 0.38 -2.66
N PRO A 143 -11.23 0.47 -1.56
CA PRO A 143 -10.85 -0.17 -0.29
C PRO A 143 -10.69 -1.70 -0.43
N ASP A 144 -11.40 -2.31 -1.37
CA ASP A 144 -11.26 -3.71 -1.77
C ASP A 144 -9.83 -4.08 -2.18
N CYS A 145 -9.20 -3.24 -2.99
CA CYS A 145 -7.84 -3.48 -3.46
C CYS A 145 -6.84 -3.37 -2.31
N ASN A 146 -7.02 -2.42 -1.39
CA ASN A 146 -6.21 -2.31 -0.18
C ASN A 146 -6.40 -3.52 0.74
N ALA A 147 -7.64 -3.97 0.97
CA ALA A 147 -7.92 -5.10 1.85
C ALA A 147 -7.32 -6.41 1.33
N ASN A 148 -7.40 -6.66 0.02
CA ASN A 148 -6.78 -7.81 -0.63
C ASN A 148 -5.24 -7.78 -0.51
N ARG A 149 -4.62 -6.61 -0.70
CA ARG A 149 -3.16 -6.47 -0.55
C ARG A 149 -2.72 -6.62 0.91
N MET A 150 -3.53 -6.18 1.86
CA MET A 150 -3.27 -6.42 3.28
C MET A 150 -3.32 -7.91 3.63
N LEU A 151 -4.30 -8.64 3.11
CA LEU A 151 -4.38 -10.09 3.28
C LEU A 151 -3.12 -10.78 2.73
N MET A 152 -2.69 -10.43 1.52
CA MET A 152 -1.45 -10.95 0.94
C MET A 152 -0.26 -10.66 1.85
N SER A 153 -0.11 -9.41 2.31
CA SER A 153 1.00 -8.99 3.17
C SER A 153 1.01 -9.75 4.50
N THR A 154 -0.18 -9.94 5.09
CA THR A 154 -0.40 -10.68 6.35
C THR A 154 0.05 -12.14 6.21
N VAL A 155 -0.39 -12.79 5.14
CA VAL A 155 -0.04 -14.19 4.85
C VAL A 155 1.47 -14.35 4.62
N ARG A 156 2.10 -13.41 3.91
CA ARG A 156 3.54 -13.44 3.58
C ARG A 156 4.44 -13.47 4.82
N ILE A 157 4.01 -12.87 5.93
CA ILE A 157 4.75 -12.80 7.20
C ILE A 157 4.14 -13.68 8.30
N SER A 158 3.34 -14.69 7.92
CA SER A 158 2.76 -15.68 8.84
C SER A 158 1.85 -15.11 9.93
N LEU A 159 1.23 -13.94 9.68
CA LEU A 159 0.16 -13.41 10.52
C LEU A 159 -1.19 -14.02 10.14
N PRO A 160 -2.22 -13.95 11.01
CA PRO A 160 -3.49 -14.63 10.76
C PRO A 160 -4.26 -14.03 9.58
N PRO A 161 -4.71 -14.86 8.62
CA PRO A 161 -5.54 -14.37 7.54
C PRO A 161 -6.93 -13.96 8.04
N PHE A 162 -7.59 -13.10 7.26
CA PHE A 162 -8.93 -12.57 7.51
C PHE A 162 -9.67 -12.38 6.18
N PRO A 163 -11.01 -12.27 6.16
CA PRO A 163 -11.76 -11.98 4.93
C PRO A 163 -11.59 -10.50 4.57
N PRO A 164 -11.12 -10.14 3.36
CA PRO A 164 -10.88 -8.74 2.96
C PRO A 164 -12.12 -7.84 3.11
N SER A 165 -13.30 -8.37 2.80
CA SER A 165 -14.57 -7.64 2.92
C SER A 165 -14.90 -7.23 4.37
N GLU A 166 -14.43 -7.97 5.37
CA GLU A 166 -14.63 -7.62 6.78
C GLU A 166 -13.73 -6.45 7.18
N LEU A 167 -12.52 -6.36 6.64
CA LEU A 167 -11.67 -5.17 6.82
C LEU A 167 -12.31 -3.93 6.16
N GLU A 168 -12.87 -4.06 4.96
CA GLU A 168 -13.60 -2.97 4.30
C GLU A 168 -14.75 -2.45 5.16
N LYS A 169 -15.57 -3.34 5.73
CA LYS A 169 -16.66 -2.96 6.65
C LYS A 169 -16.14 -2.22 7.87
N LEU A 170 -15.01 -2.65 8.46
CA LEU A 170 -14.41 -1.95 9.60
C LEU A 170 -13.92 -0.54 9.23
N LEU A 171 -13.36 -0.36 8.04
CA LEU A 171 -12.94 0.96 7.53
C LEU A 171 -14.14 1.89 7.38
N LEU A 172 -15.24 1.39 6.80
CA LEU A 172 -16.49 2.13 6.68
C LEU A 172 -17.07 2.46 8.05
N ALA A 173 -17.07 1.52 9.00
CA ALA A 173 -17.61 1.73 10.34
C ALA A 173 -16.83 2.80 11.12
N LEU A 174 -15.50 2.81 11.04
CA LEU A 174 -14.68 3.86 11.67
C LEU A 174 -15.04 5.24 11.11
N MET A 175 -15.20 5.34 9.79
CA MET A 175 -15.49 6.62 9.13
C MET A 175 -16.96 7.03 9.16
N SER A 176 -17.86 6.10 9.41
CA SER A 176 -19.25 6.38 9.75
C SER A 176 -19.35 7.18 11.07
N VAL A 177 -18.47 6.87 12.04
CA VAL A 177 -18.44 7.52 13.36
C VAL A 177 -17.61 8.81 13.34
N ASP A 178 -16.36 8.74 12.88
CA ASP A 178 -15.45 9.90 12.99
C ASP A 178 -15.53 10.85 11.80
N GLY A 179 -15.96 10.36 10.63
CA GLY A 179 -15.97 11.11 9.39
C GLY A 179 -16.83 12.38 9.41
N PRO A 180 -18.08 12.38 9.92
CA PRO A 180 -18.94 13.56 9.93
C PRO A 180 -18.31 14.76 10.65
N LYS A 181 -17.61 14.50 11.76
CA LYS A 181 -16.94 15.52 12.56
C LYS A 181 -15.60 15.95 11.96
N TRP A 182 -14.77 14.99 11.57
CA TRP A 182 -13.39 15.28 11.14
C TRP A 182 -13.25 15.67 9.67
N LEU A 183 -14.27 15.39 8.87
CA LEU A 183 -14.39 15.82 7.47
C LEU A 183 -15.81 16.35 7.25
N PRO A 184 -16.20 17.51 7.82
CA PRO A 184 -17.58 17.99 7.73
C PRO A 184 -17.99 18.32 6.29
N ARG A 185 -19.30 18.32 6.01
CA ARG A 185 -19.85 18.67 4.68
C ARG A 185 -19.49 20.08 4.23
N SER A 186 -19.18 20.98 5.16
CA SER A 186 -18.68 22.34 4.91
C SER A 186 -17.25 22.39 4.37
N ASN A 187 -16.52 21.27 4.36
CA ASN A 187 -15.14 21.18 3.88
C ASN A 187 -14.99 20.15 2.73
N PRO A 188 -15.63 20.37 1.58
CA PRO A 188 -15.45 19.51 0.41
C PRO A 188 -14.03 19.61 -0.15
N GLY A 189 -13.54 18.52 -0.75
CA GLY A 189 -12.17 18.46 -1.28
C GLY A 189 -11.11 18.11 -0.22
N ALA A 190 -11.49 17.90 1.04
CA ALA A 190 -10.61 17.43 2.10
C ALA A 190 -10.55 15.89 2.18
N TYR A 191 -9.50 15.37 2.81
CA TYR A 191 -9.34 13.94 3.05
C TYR A 191 -8.70 13.65 4.41
N LEU A 192 -8.89 12.42 4.88
CA LEU A 192 -8.10 11.83 5.97
C LEU A 192 -7.39 10.58 5.46
N TYR A 193 -6.29 10.24 6.11
CA TYR A 193 -5.53 9.03 5.84
C TYR A 193 -5.88 7.93 6.82
N LEU A 194 -6.20 6.75 6.29
CA LEU A 194 -6.50 5.53 7.03
C LEU A 194 -5.28 4.61 7.03
N ARG A 195 -4.95 4.09 8.21
CA ARG A 195 -3.82 3.20 8.46
C ARG A 195 -4.29 1.90 9.14
N PRO A 196 -4.78 0.92 8.37
CA PRO A 196 -4.89 -0.45 8.86
C PRO A 196 -3.48 -1.02 9.10
N THR A 197 -3.29 -1.72 10.20
CA THR A 197 -2.01 -2.34 10.56
C THR A 197 -2.25 -3.68 11.26
N MET A 198 -1.47 -4.69 10.89
CA MET A 198 -1.44 -6.01 11.55
C MET A 198 -0.07 -6.21 12.19
N ILE A 199 -0.02 -6.57 13.47
CA ILE A 199 1.22 -6.86 14.19
C ILE A 199 1.16 -8.20 14.92
N GLY A 200 2.28 -8.93 14.98
CA GLY A 200 2.45 -10.09 15.83
C GLY A 200 2.73 -9.67 17.27
N THR A 201 1.90 -10.13 18.21
CA THR A 201 1.95 -9.73 19.63
C THR A 201 2.43 -10.84 20.56
N SER A 202 2.79 -12.01 20.01
CA SER A 202 3.30 -13.14 20.79
C SER A 202 4.46 -12.76 21.69
N PRO A 203 4.38 -13.00 23.02
CA PRO A 203 5.40 -12.60 23.98
C PRO A 203 6.59 -13.58 24.00
N GLN A 204 7.29 -13.72 22.87
CA GLN A 204 8.29 -14.77 22.68
C GLN A 204 9.45 -14.30 21.79
N LEU A 205 10.68 -14.55 22.25
CA LEU A 205 11.91 -14.23 21.51
C LEU A 205 12.35 -15.34 20.54
N GLY A 206 11.67 -16.49 20.48
CA GLY A 206 11.98 -17.51 19.49
C GLY A 206 11.50 -17.07 18.09
N VAL A 207 12.32 -17.30 17.06
CA VAL A 207 11.93 -17.01 15.67
C VAL A 207 10.96 -18.10 15.19
N GLN A 208 9.66 -17.78 15.23
CA GLN A 208 8.58 -18.67 14.80
C GLN A 208 7.35 -17.87 14.38
N ALA A 209 6.37 -18.54 13.77
CA ALA A 209 5.09 -17.92 13.45
C ALA A 209 4.40 -17.39 14.73
N PRO A 210 3.91 -16.13 14.75
CA PRO A 210 3.18 -15.61 15.90
C PRO A 210 1.93 -16.44 16.19
N HIS A 211 1.71 -16.76 17.47
CA HIS A 211 0.49 -17.38 17.97
C HIS A 211 -0.54 -16.36 18.50
N GLU A 212 -0.17 -15.07 18.57
CA GLU A 212 -1.02 -13.94 18.88
C GLU A 212 -0.73 -12.78 17.93
N ALA A 213 -1.78 -12.06 17.55
CA ALA A 213 -1.69 -10.89 16.69
C ALA A 213 -2.77 -9.87 17.01
N MET A 214 -2.57 -8.65 16.52
CA MET A 214 -3.54 -7.56 16.62
C MET A 214 -3.66 -6.82 15.29
N LEU A 215 -4.89 -6.71 14.80
CA LEU A 215 -5.29 -5.74 13.79
C LEU A 215 -5.69 -4.45 14.48
N TYR A 216 -5.21 -3.31 14.00
CA TYR A 216 -5.75 -2.01 14.38
C TYR A 216 -5.90 -1.07 13.18
N ILE A 217 -6.83 -0.13 13.27
CA ILE A 217 -7.12 0.85 12.21
C ILE A 217 -7.21 2.23 12.85
N THR A 218 -6.42 3.17 12.34
CA THR A 218 -6.48 4.58 12.73
C THR A 218 -6.83 5.45 11.52
N ALA A 219 -7.47 6.60 11.77
CA ALA A 219 -7.64 7.67 10.81
C ALA A 219 -6.94 8.93 11.31
N SER A 220 -6.29 9.66 10.40
CA SER A 220 -5.38 10.75 10.75
C SER A 220 -5.30 11.83 9.68
N PHE A 221 -4.90 13.03 10.08
CA PHE A 221 -4.40 14.02 9.15
C PHE A 221 -3.08 13.54 8.54
N MET A 222 -2.91 13.80 7.26
CA MET A 222 -1.65 13.59 6.56
C MET A 222 -1.39 14.83 5.71
N PRO A 223 -0.14 15.36 5.68
CA PRO A 223 0.17 16.54 4.88
C PRO A 223 -0.30 16.39 3.44
N ARG A 224 -0.81 17.47 2.86
CA ARG A 224 -1.06 17.52 1.41
C ARG A 224 0.29 17.45 0.71
N MET A 225 0.59 16.24 0.27
CA MET A 225 1.75 15.93 -0.55
C MET A 225 1.41 16.30 -1.99
N ASP A 226 1.11 17.58 -2.21
CA ASP A 226 0.91 18.11 -3.55
C ASP A 226 2.20 17.94 -4.36
N SER A 227 2.03 17.86 -5.68
CA SER A 227 3.16 17.83 -6.60
C SER A 227 4.05 19.04 -6.30
N PRO A 228 5.34 18.86 -5.93
CA PRO A 228 6.20 20.00 -5.65
C PRO A 228 6.26 20.90 -6.88
N ALA A 229 6.30 22.21 -6.67
CA ALA A 229 6.39 23.18 -7.75
C ALA A 229 7.60 22.83 -8.65
N GLY A 230 7.36 22.68 -9.96
CA GLY A 230 8.38 22.25 -10.90
C GLY A 230 8.73 20.75 -10.86
N GLY A 231 7.93 19.90 -10.21
CA GLY A 231 8.08 18.45 -10.20
C GLY A 231 9.11 17.92 -9.21
N MET A 232 9.00 16.62 -8.88
CA MET A 232 9.88 15.95 -7.93
C MET A 232 11.19 15.55 -8.60
N LYS A 233 12.30 15.75 -7.89
CA LYS A 233 13.63 15.29 -8.32
C LYS A 233 13.95 13.93 -7.68
N LEU A 234 14.44 12.99 -8.48
CA LEU A 234 14.85 11.67 -8.04
C LEU A 234 16.37 11.52 -8.08
N HIS A 235 16.92 10.79 -7.11
CA HIS A 235 18.29 10.29 -7.15
C HIS A 235 18.24 8.77 -7.33
N THR A 236 18.96 8.19 -8.28
CA THR A 236 18.97 6.71 -8.39
C THR A 236 19.61 6.06 -7.17
N SER A 237 19.20 4.86 -6.79
CA SER A 237 19.79 4.18 -5.63
C SER A 237 21.31 4.01 -5.78
N PRO A 238 22.07 4.10 -4.67
CA PRO A 238 23.47 3.68 -4.64
C PRO A 238 23.65 2.24 -5.12
N GLU A 239 24.84 1.89 -5.60
CA GLU A 239 25.13 0.53 -6.10
C GLU A 239 25.14 -0.53 -5.00
N ASP A 240 25.43 -0.12 -3.76
CA ASP A 240 25.43 -0.97 -2.56
C ASP A 240 24.05 -1.09 -1.92
N MET A 241 22.99 -0.61 -2.59
CA MET A 241 21.64 -0.59 -2.03
C MET A 241 20.58 -1.05 -3.02
N VAL A 242 19.81 -2.06 -2.62
CA VAL A 242 18.59 -2.51 -3.29
C VAL A 242 17.41 -2.44 -2.34
N ARG A 243 16.25 -2.01 -2.85
CA ARG A 243 15.01 -1.94 -2.05
C ARG A 243 14.43 -3.32 -1.77
N ALA A 244 14.49 -4.18 -2.78
CA ALA A 244 13.94 -5.53 -2.81
C ALA A 244 14.69 -6.36 -3.85
N TRP A 245 14.47 -7.67 -3.84
CA TRP A 245 15.06 -8.61 -4.79
C TRP A 245 14.04 -9.69 -5.17
N VAL A 246 14.26 -10.34 -6.32
CA VAL A 246 13.45 -11.48 -6.76
C VAL A 246 13.60 -12.62 -5.75
N GLY A 247 12.47 -13.21 -5.33
CA GLY A 247 12.43 -14.16 -4.20
C GLY A 247 12.32 -13.51 -2.81
N GLY A 248 12.40 -12.18 -2.72
CA GLY A 248 12.20 -11.41 -1.49
C GLY A 248 10.73 -11.24 -1.11
N PHE A 249 10.41 -10.07 -0.56
CA PHE A 249 9.05 -9.71 -0.11
C PHE A 249 8.68 -8.26 -0.49
N GLY A 250 9.32 -7.71 -1.54
CA GLY A 250 9.09 -6.35 -2.03
C GLY A 250 7.67 -6.09 -2.51
N TYR A 251 6.99 -7.13 -2.99
CA TYR A 251 5.58 -7.12 -3.38
C TYR A 251 4.58 -6.99 -2.21
N ALA A 252 5.01 -7.18 -0.98
CA ALA A 252 4.18 -7.11 0.23
C ALA A 252 4.42 -5.81 1.00
N LYS A 253 3.36 -5.28 1.63
CA LYS A 253 3.42 -4.02 2.37
C LYS A 253 3.84 -4.21 3.82
N VAL A 254 5.04 -4.79 3.99
CA VAL A 254 5.64 -5.17 5.28
C VAL A 254 6.56 -4.07 5.79
N GLY A 255 6.58 -3.81 7.12
CA GLY A 255 7.38 -2.75 7.73
C GLY A 255 8.88 -2.83 7.39
N ALA A 256 9.41 -4.05 7.32
CA ALA A 256 10.81 -4.33 6.97
C ALA A 256 11.24 -3.80 5.58
N ASN A 257 10.31 -3.54 4.66
CA ASN A 257 10.61 -2.94 3.34
C ASN A 257 10.92 -1.44 3.42
N TYR A 258 10.66 -0.78 4.56
CA TYR A 258 10.71 0.68 4.69
C TYR A 258 11.85 1.16 5.57
N GLY A 259 12.06 0.55 6.75
CA GLY A 259 13.09 0.97 7.71
C GLY A 259 14.49 1.13 7.08
N PRO A 260 15.02 0.11 6.37
CA PRO A 260 16.33 0.19 5.71
C PRO A 260 16.44 1.29 4.63
N SER A 261 15.31 1.73 4.06
CA SER A 261 15.29 2.76 3.01
C SER A 261 15.52 4.19 3.53
N LEU A 262 15.35 4.41 4.84
CA LEU A 262 15.29 5.74 5.43
C LEU A 262 16.62 6.50 5.36
N LEU A 263 17.75 5.80 5.52
CA LEU A 263 19.07 6.42 5.50
C LEU A 263 19.35 7.05 4.12
N ALA A 264 19.21 6.25 3.06
CA ALA A 264 19.44 6.74 1.71
C ALA A 264 18.42 7.82 1.33
N THR A 265 17.16 7.68 1.73
CA THR A 265 16.13 8.70 1.49
C THR A 265 16.49 10.02 2.16
N GLN A 266 16.99 9.98 3.40
CA GLN A 266 17.45 11.18 4.11
C GLN A 266 18.63 11.84 3.39
N GLU A 267 19.60 11.05 2.93
CA GLU A 267 20.77 11.57 2.22
C GLU A 267 20.41 12.19 0.87
N ALA A 268 19.50 11.56 0.11
CA ALA A 268 18.96 12.13 -1.11
C ALA A 268 18.28 13.49 -0.86
N ARG A 269 17.48 13.59 0.21
CA ARG A 269 16.81 14.85 0.61
C ARG A 269 17.78 15.96 0.98
N LYS A 270 18.86 15.65 1.72
CA LYS A 270 19.92 16.64 2.03
C LYS A 270 20.56 17.22 0.77
N ARG A 271 20.58 16.45 -0.33
CA ARG A 271 21.11 16.86 -1.64
C ARG A 271 20.07 17.49 -2.56
N GLY A 272 18.85 17.74 -2.07
CA GLY A 272 17.78 18.39 -2.84
C GLY A 272 16.92 17.44 -3.69
N PHE A 273 17.03 16.12 -3.50
CA PHE A 273 16.19 15.13 -4.17
C PHE A 273 15.01 14.73 -3.26
N GLY A 274 13.81 14.66 -3.82
CA GLY A 274 12.61 14.34 -3.06
C GLY A 274 12.54 12.87 -2.64
N GLN A 275 13.00 11.97 -3.51
CA GLN A 275 12.94 10.52 -3.35
C GLN A 275 14.08 9.81 -4.09
N ILE A 276 14.23 8.51 -3.82
CA ILE A 276 15.12 7.62 -4.56
C ILE A 276 14.38 6.95 -5.71
N LEU A 277 14.99 6.86 -6.90
CA LEU A 277 14.60 5.89 -7.93
C LEU A 277 15.37 4.58 -7.68
N TRP A 278 14.68 3.56 -7.20
CA TRP A 278 15.28 2.27 -6.87
C TRP A 278 15.65 1.52 -8.16
N LEU A 279 16.92 1.16 -8.27
CA LEU A 279 17.43 0.31 -9.34
C LEU A 279 17.62 -1.13 -8.86
N TYR A 280 17.47 -2.09 -9.76
CA TYR A 280 17.68 -3.51 -9.48
C TYR A 280 18.55 -4.17 -10.55
N GLY A 281 19.42 -5.09 -10.13
CA GLY A 281 20.34 -5.81 -11.02
C GLY A 281 21.52 -4.94 -11.50
N THR A 282 22.51 -5.60 -12.09
CA THR A 282 23.67 -4.92 -12.68
C THR A 282 23.31 -4.11 -13.91
N GLU A 283 22.19 -4.44 -14.53
CA GLU A 283 21.59 -3.75 -15.67
C GLU A 283 20.89 -2.44 -15.29
N GLY A 284 20.64 -2.20 -14.00
CA GLY A 284 20.00 -0.97 -13.52
C GLY A 284 18.52 -0.85 -13.91
N TYR A 285 17.74 -1.92 -13.70
CA TYR A 285 16.30 -1.91 -13.95
C TYR A 285 15.59 -0.90 -13.05
N CYS A 286 14.79 -0.02 -13.64
CA CYS A 286 13.97 0.92 -12.90
C CYS A 286 12.80 0.19 -12.23
N THR A 287 12.64 0.36 -10.91
CA THR A 287 11.61 -0.35 -10.15
C THR A 287 10.55 0.60 -9.58
N GLU A 288 10.89 1.37 -8.54
CA GLU A 288 9.98 2.24 -7.80
C GLU A 288 10.65 3.57 -7.44
N ALA A 289 9.85 4.61 -7.26
CA ALA A 289 10.28 5.93 -6.81
C ALA A 289 9.89 6.12 -5.33
N GLY A 290 10.84 5.92 -4.43
CA GLY A 290 10.62 5.91 -2.99
C GLY A 290 9.70 4.76 -2.60
N ALA A 291 8.52 5.09 -2.06
CA ALA A 291 7.46 4.14 -1.72
C ALA A 291 6.28 4.15 -2.73
N SER A 292 6.53 4.63 -3.95
CA SER A 292 5.54 4.76 -5.03
C SER A 292 5.99 4.00 -6.27
N ASN A 293 5.04 3.51 -7.07
CA ASN A 293 5.35 2.94 -8.37
C ASN A 293 5.86 4.03 -9.32
N PHE A 294 6.72 3.68 -10.26
CA PHE A 294 7.38 4.63 -11.16
C PHE A 294 6.95 4.40 -12.61
N PHE A 295 6.59 5.49 -13.29
CA PHE A 295 6.10 5.51 -14.65
C PHE A 295 6.93 6.45 -15.52
N VAL A 296 7.17 6.04 -16.75
CA VAL A 296 7.76 6.86 -17.81
C VAL A 296 6.80 6.89 -18.99
N VAL A 297 6.62 8.05 -19.60
CA VAL A 297 6.02 8.17 -20.92
C VAL A 297 7.10 8.60 -21.89
N TRP A 298 7.26 7.85 -22.97
CA TRP A 298 8.17 8.18 -24.06
C TRP A 298 7.55 7.86 -25.40
N LYS A 299 8.19 8.30 -26.46
CA LYS A 299 7.95 7.78 -27.81
C LYS A 299 8.72 6.48 -27.99
N ASN A 300 8.03 5.42 -28.40
CA ASN A 300 8.68 4.19 -28.85
C ASN A 300 9.42 4.43 -30.17
N LYS A 301 10.12 3.41 -30.69
CA LYS A 301 10.94 3.55 -31.92
C LYS A 301 10.08 3.80 -33.19
N ASP A 302 8.78 3.50 -33.14
CA ASP A 302 7.82 3.80 -34.20
C ASP A 302 7.16 5.19 -34.04
N GLY A 303 7.56 5.96 -33.01
CA GLY A 303 7.08 7.32 -32.76
C GLY A 303 5.76 7.43 -31.99
N LYS A 304 5.20 6.32 -31.50
CA LYS A 304 3.96 6.30 -30.71
C LYS A 304 4.26 6.56 -29.23
N ASP A 305 3.35 7.25 -28.54
CA ASP A 305 3.48 7.48 -27.09
C ASP A 305 3.17 6.18 -26.32
N GLU A 306 4.08 5.81 -25.41
CA GLU A 306 4.04 4.59 -24.61
C GLU A 306 4.19 4.94 -23.13
N LEU A 307 3.25 4.51 -22.29
CA LEU A 307 3.32 4.54 -20.84
C LEU A 307 3.92 3.23 -20.34
N VAL A 308 5.10 3.33 -19.71
CA VAL A 308 5.89 2.20 -19.25
C VAL A 308 5.98 2.19 -17.73
N THR A 309 5.79 1.01 -17.14
CA THR A 309 6.04 0.72 -15.72
C THR A 309 6.63 -0.68 -15.56
N ALA A 310 7.38 -0.89 -14.47
CA ALA A 310 7.90 -2.20 -14.12
C ALA A 310 6.76 -3.22 -13.93
N PRO A 311 6.96 -4.50 -14.30
CA PRO A 311 5.95 -5.53 -14.22
C PRO A 311 5.83 -6.07 -12.79
N LEU A 312 4.86 -6.96 -12.54
CA LEU A 312 4.59 -7.54 -11.21
C LEU A 312 4.91 -9.05 -11.13
N ASP A 313 5.26 -9.67 -12.24
CA ASP A 313 5.42 -11.12 -12.43
C ASP A 313 6.55 -11.71 -11.57
N ASP A 314 7.63 -10.97 -11.40
CA ASP A 314 8.78 -11.38 -10.58
C ASP A 314 8.64 -11.10 -9.08
N ARG A 315 7.49 -10.56 -8.65
CA ARG A 315 7.17 -10.20 -7.27
C ARG A 315 8.19 -9.24 -6.62
N LEU A 316 8.92 -8.45 -7.41
CA LEU A 316 9.84 -7.44 -6.92
C LEU A 316 9.11 -6.17 -6.46
N ILE A 317 8.07 -5.78 -7.21
CA ILE A 317 7.37 -4.50 -7.10
C ILE A 317 6.12 -4.61 -6.23
N LEU A 318 5.84 -3.59 -5.42
CA LEU A 318 4.57 -3.49 -4.70
C LEU A 318 3.43 -3.20 -5.68
N ASP A 319 2.39 -4.03 -5.66
CA ASP A 319 1.19 -3.82 -6.48
C ASP A 319 0.35 -2.64 -5.95
N GLY A 320 0.67 -1.43 -6.40
CA GLY A 320 0.01 -0.19 -6.00
C GLY A 320 -1.45 -0.10 -6.46
N VAL A 321 -2.38 0.22 -5.56
CA VAL A 321 -3.77 0.52 -5.94
C VAL A 321 -3.85 1.70 -6.92
N THR A 322 -3.04 2.73 -6.72
CA THR A 322 -2.93 3.86 -7.66
C THR A 322 -2.36 3.40 -9.01
N ARG A 323 -1.26 2.62 -9.03
CA ARG A 323 -0.68 2.02 -10.25
C ARG A 323 -1.74 1.26 -11.04
N ARG A 324 -2.43 0.32 -10.39
CA ARG A 324 -3.50 -0.49 -10.99
C ARG A 324 -4.60 0.38 -11.60
N SER A 325 -5.03 1.40 -10.88
CA SER A 325 -6.10 2.30 -11.33
C SER A 325 -5.67 3.16 -12.51
N LEU A 326 -4.43 3.67 -12.52
CA LEU A 326 -3.87 4.45 -13.63
C LEU A 326 -3.74 3.61 -14.90
N LEU A 327 -3.21 2.39 -14.79
CA LEU A 327 -3.10 1.48 -15.93
C LEU A 327 -4.47 1.14 -16.52
N GLN A 328 -5.46 0.91 -15.66
CA GLN A 328 -6.82 0.63 -16.09
C GLN A 328 -7.45 1.84 -16.81
N LEU A 329 -7.38 3.04 -16.21
CA LEU A 329 -7.88 4.27 -16.83
C LEU A 329 -7.15 4.64 -18.12
N ALA A 330 -5.84 4.44 -18.18
CA ALA A 330 -5.06 4.69 -19.39
C ALA A 330 -5.54 3.80 -20.54
N ARG A 331 -5.72 2.50 -20.31
CA ARG A 331 -6.25 1.57 -21.31
C ARG A 331 -7.68 1.92 -21.73
N GLU A 332 -8.55 2.21 -20.76
CA GLU A 332 -9.97 2.46 -21.01
C GLU A 332 -10.25 3.81 -21.70
N ARG A 333 -9.51 4.87 -21.34
CA ARG A 333 -9.81 6.24 -21.77
C ARG A 333 -8.81 6.85 -22.73
N LEU A 334 -7.60 6.30 -22.80
CA LEU A 334 -6.48 6.86 -23.59
C LEU A 334 -5.88 5.84 -24.56
N GLY A 335 -6.46 4.65 -24.72
CA GLY A 335 -5.88 3.56 -25.51
C GLY A 335 -5.62 3.89 -26.99
N ASP A 336 -6.34 4.85 -27.56
CA ASP A 336 -6.12 5.32 -28.93
C ASP A 336 -4.93 6.28 -29.07
N GLU A 337 -4.48 6.90 -27.97
CA GLU A 337 -3.38 7.89 -27.96
C GLU A 337 -2.15 7.46 -27.16
N LEU A 338 -2.27 6.47 -26.27
CA LEU A 338 -1.24 6.05 -25.33
C LEU A 338 -1.22 4.52 -25.18
N GLU A 339 -0.13 3.89 -25.65
CA GLU A 339 0.09 2.46 -25.46
C GLU A 339 0.52 2.18 -24.01
N VAL A 340 -0.03 1.14 -23.38
CA VAL A 340 0.27 0.81 -21.98
C VAL A 340 1.09 -0.47 -21.89
N VAL A 341 2.34 -0.35 -21.46
CA VAL A 341 3.31 -1.45 -21.45
C VAL A 341 3.85 -1.71 -20.04
N GLU A 342 3.63 -2.94 -19.55
CA GLU A 342 4.20 -3.43 -18.30
C GLU A 342 5.40 -4.32 -18.64
N ARG A 343 6.63 -3.78 -18.54
CA ARG A 343 7.86 -4.50 -18.87
C ARG A 343 9.02 -4.04 -18.02
N ARG A 344 10.08 -4.85 -17.94
CA ARG A 344 11.36 -4.40 -17.41
C ARG A 344 11.96 -3.38 -18.36
N TYR A 345 12.56 -2.33 -17.79
CA TYR A 345 13.31 -1.33 -18.53
C TYR A 345 14.44 -0.78 -17.66
N THR A 346 15.54 -0.39 -18.28
CA THR A 346 16.74 0.07 -17.56
C THR A 346 16.79 1.59 -17.46
N ILE A 347 17.59 2.10 -16.53
CA ILE A 347 17.94 3.52 -16.47
C ILE A 347 18.65 3.99 -17.75
N ASP A 348 19.39 3.10 -18.41
CA ASP A 348 20.07 3.40 -19.67
C ASP A 348 19.07 3.62 -20.82
N GLU A 349 17.94 2.90 -20.86
CA GLU A 349 16.86 3.18 -21.81
C GLU A 349 16.24 4.56 -21.60
N VAL A 350 16.11 5.01 -20.34
CA VAL A 350 15.60 6.36 -20.02
C VAL A 350 16.60 7.43 -20.50
N LEU A 351 17.90 7.22 -20.26
CA LEU A 351 18.97 8.09 -20.74
C LEU A 351 19.04 8.14 -22.27
N GLU A 352 18.87 7.01 -22.94
CA GLU A 352 18.81 6.95 -24.40
C GLU A 352 17.59 7.70 -24.94
N ALA A 353 16.41 7.52 -24.33
CA ALA A 353 15.20 8.23 -24.73
C ALA A 353 15.33 9.75 -24.57
N GLU A 354 16.02 10.23 -23.54
CA GLU A 354 16.32 11.66 -23.39
C GLU A 354 17.25 12.17 -24.48
N ARG A 355 18.37 11.47 -24.73
CA ARG A 355 19.33 11.83 -25.79
C ARG A 355 18.71 11.86 -27.18
N GLU A 356 17.75 10.98 -27.43
CA GLU A 356 17.02 10.89 -28.71
C GLU A 356 15.81 11.83 -28.79
N GLY A 357 15.53 12.63 -27.75
CA GLY A 357 14.37 13.53 -27.72
C GLY A 357 13.02 12.80 -27.70
N ARG A 358 12.99 11.53 -27.28
CA ARG A 358 11.79 10.68 -27.20
C ARG A 358 11.12 10.72 -25.83
N LEU A 359 11.81 11.15 -24.78
CA LEU A 359 11.24 11.25 -23.44
C LEU A 359 10.13 12.31 -23.41
N VAL A 360 8.93 11.95 -22.93
CA VAL A 360 7.75 12.85 -22.94
C VAL A 360 7.45 13.37 -21.54
N GLU A 361 7.30 12.49 -20.56
CA GLU A 361 7.02 12.86 -19.16
C GLU A 361 7.31 11.66 -18.23
N SER A 362 7.32 11.89 -16.93
CA SER A 362 7.47 10.82 -15.94
C SER A 362 6.76 11.21 -14.65
N PHE A 363 6.26 10.22 -13.91
CA PHE A 363 5.58 10.42 -12.65
C PHE A 363 5.72 9.22 -11.70
N ALA A 364 5.59 9.49 -10.41
CA ALA A 364 5.46 8.49 -9.37
C ALA A 364 3.98 8.36 -8.95
N ALA A 365 3.51 7.14 -8.67
CA ALA A 365 2.13 6.86 -8.30
C ALA A 365 2.01 6.08 -6.99
N GLY A 366 1.24 6.62 -6.04
CA GLY A 366 1.00 5.99 -4.74
C GLY A 366 0.08 6.83 -3.86
N THR A 367 -0.58 6.23 -2.86
CA THR A 367 -1.63 6.89 -2.07
C THR A 367 -1.23 8.26 -1.48
N ALA A 368 0.05 8.42 -1.08
CA ALA A 368 0.54 9.65 -0.46
C ALA A 368 0.48 10.85 -1.42
N TYR A 369 1.31 10.83 -2.47
CA TYR A 369 1.40 11.88 -3.49
C TYR A 369 0.34 11.78 -4.59
N PHE A 370 -0.43 10.69 -4.58
CA PHE A 370 -1.34 10.31 -5.64
C PHE A 370 -0.65 10.09 -6.98
N VAL A 371 -0.47 11.15 -7.76
CA VAL A 371 0.33 11.18 -8.99
C VAL A 371 1.28 12.38 -8.89
N CYS A 372 2.58 12.10 -8.77
CA CYS A 372 3.63 13.09 -8.60
C CYS A 372 4.48 13.19 -9.86
N PRO A 373 4.41 14.29 -10.62
CA PRO A 373 5.31 14.55 -11.74
C PRO A 373 6.78 14.49 -11.30
N ILE A 374 7.63 13.88 -12.13
CA ILE A 374 9.08 13.87 -11.96
C ILE A 374 9.68 14.85 -12.96
N SER A 375 10.54 15.76 -12.48
CA SER A 375 11.20 16.75 -13.34
C SER A 375 12.68 16.47 -13.59
N GLN A 376 13.30 15.66 -12.74
CA GLN A 376 14.72 15.35 -12.85
C GLN A 376 15.00 13.95 -12.29
N ILE A 377 15.87 13.21 -12.97
CA ILE A 377 16.47 11.98 -12.46
C ILE A 377 17.99 12.15 -12.48
N HIS A 378 18.61 12.14 -11.30
CA HIS A 378 20.06 12.14 -11.16
C HIS A 378 20.59 10.71 -11.12
N HIS A 379 21.42 10.36 -12.09
CA HIS A 379 22.06 9.05 -12.19
C HIS A 379 23.57 9.19 -12.38
N ARG A 380 24.35 8.72 -11.40
CA ARG A 380 25.83 8.61 -11.49
C ARG A 380 26.51 9.89 -12.03
N GLY A 381 26.16 11.05 -11.47
CA GLY A 381 26.74 12.34 -11.86
C GLY A 381 26.13 12.98 -13.12
N LYS A 382 25.12 12.36 -13.74
CA LYS A 382 24.37 12.89 -14.88
C LYS A 382 22.95 13.22 -14.46
N ASP A 383 22.44 14.33 -14.98
CA ASP A 383 21.06 14.74 -14.79
C ASP A 383 20.25 14.48 -16.06
N VAL A 384 19.14 13.76 -15.91
CA VAL A 384 18.11 13.60 -16.93
C VAL A 384 17.00 14.59 -16.61
N MET A 385 16.80 15.57 -17.49
CA MET A 385 15.71 16.53 -17.34
C MET A 385 14.46 15.96 -18.01
N ILE A 386 13.41 15.74 -17.21
CA ILE A 386 12.14 15.24 -17.71
C ILE A 386 11.35 16.45 -18.24
N PRO A 387 10.83 16.41 -19.48
CA PRO A 387 9.99 17.49 -19.97
C PRO A 387 8.74 17.68 -19.12
N MET A 388 8.45 18.95 -18.79
CA MET A 388 7.31 19.35 -17.98
C MET A 388 6.43 20.27 -18.83
N ALA A 389 5.25 19.81 -19.26
CA ALA A 389 4.30 20.69 -19.93
C ALA A 389 3.81 21.77 -18.93
N GLU A 390 3.71 23.02 -19.38
CA GLU A 390 3.27 24.17 -18.56
C GLU A 390 4.02 24.34 -17.23
N GLY A 391 5.26 23.83 -17.14
CA GLY A 391 6.15 23.98 -15.99
C GLY A 391 5.82 23.13 -14.76
N ASN A 392 4.72 22.37 -14.73
CA ASN A 392 4.27 21.67 -13.52
C ASN A 392 3.99 20.16 -13.68
N ALA A 393 3.45 19.71 -14.83
CA ALA A 393 3.15 18.30 -15.08
C ALA A 393 2.89 18.04 -16.57
N GLY A 394 3.15 16.82 -17.04
CA GLY A 394 2.86 16.43 -18.42
C GLY A 394 1.36 16.23 -18.73
N LYS A 395 1.03 16.13 -20.03
CA LYS A 395 -0.34 15.91 -20.57
C LYS A 395 -0.99 14.67 -19.94
N TYR A 396 -0.31 13.53 -19.97
CA TYR A 396 -0.91 12.26 -19.53
C TYR A 396 -1.04 12.20 -18.01
N THR A 397 -0.04 12.72 -17.31
CA THR A 397 -0.02 12.90 -15.86
C THR A 397 -1.24 13.69 -15.40
N ASN A 398 -1.53 14.82 -16.05
CA ASN A 398 -2.70 15.65 -15.74
C ASN A 398 -4.02 14.95 -16.05
N LYS A 399 -4.17 14.32 -17.22
CA LYS A 399 -5.38 13.57 -17.58
C LYS A 399 -5.69 12.45 -16.58
N LEU A 400 -4.70 11.61 -16.30
CA LEU A 400 -4.86 10.47 -15.40
C LEU A 400 -5.13 10.90 -13.95
N LYS A 401 -4.44 11.94 -13.47
CA LYS A 401 -4.71 12.56 -12.16
C LYS A 401 -6.13 13.11 -12.09
N GLY A 402 -6.59 13.77 -13.15
CA GLY A 402 -7.95 14.32 -13.27
C GLY A 402 -9.02 13.22 -13.19
N PHE A 403 -8.90 12.16 -14.00
CA PHE A 403 -9.87 11.05 -13.99
C PHE A 403 -10.03 10.44 -12.61
N MET A 404 -8.92 10.15 -11.92
CA MET A 404 -9.01 9.58 -10.59
C MET A 404 -9.55 10.59 -9.55
N HIS A 405 -9.16 11.86 -9.64
CA HIS A 405 -9.66 12.92 -8.77
C HIS A 405 -11.19 13.03 -8.87
N ASP A 406 -11.73 12.98 -10.09
CA ASP A 406 -13.16 13.12 -10.33
C ASP A 406 -13.97 11.97 -9.69
N ILE A 407 -13.43 10.75 -9.72
CA ILE A 407 -14.00 9.61 -9.01
C ILE A 407 -13.92 9.79 -7.48
N MET A 408 -12.74 10.14 -6.96
CA MET A 408 -12.49 10.24 -5.51
C MET A 408 -13.37 11.28 -4.83
N TYR A 409 -13.56 12.43 -5.47
CA TYR A 409 -14.33 13.55 -4.93
C TYR A 409 -15.77 13.62 -5.47
N GLY A 410 -16.24 12.57 -6.15
CA GLY A 410 -17.65 12.41 -6.53
C GLY A 410 -18.12 13.33 -7.65
N LYS A 411 -17.21 13.88 -8.47
CA LYS A 411 -17.55 14.54 -9.74
C LYS A 411 -17.98 13.52 -10.80
N GLU A 412 -17.45 12.30 -10.70
CA GLU A 412 -17.86 11.13 -11.48
C GLU A 412 -18.35 10.04 -10.50
N GLN A 413 -19.56 9.52 -10.70
CA GLN A 413 -20.01 8.36 -9.92
C GLN A 413 -19.40 7.10 -10.53
N HIS A 414 -18.63 6.36 -9.72
CA HIS A 414 -17.90 5.18 -10.16
C HIS A 414 -17.84 4.14 -9.05
N PRO A 415 -17.90 2.83 -9.35
CA PRO A 415 -17.82 1.76 -8.34
C PRO A 415 -16.56 1.78 -7.46
N TRP A 416 -15.50 2.47 -7.90
CA TRP A 416 -14.27 2.64 -7.13
C TRP A 416 -14.41 3.61 -5.95
N GLY A 417 -15.37 4.54 -6.00
CA GLY A 417 -15.65 5.50 -4.93
C GLY A 417 -16.74 4.97 -4.00
N VAL A 418 -16.36 4.12 -3.05
CA VAL A 418 -17.29 3.49 -2.10
C VAL A 418 -17.76 4.51 -1.07
N VAL A 419 -19.06 4.83 -1.08
CA VAL A 419 -19.67 5.81 -0.18
C VAL A 419 -19.72 5.27 1.25
N VAL A 420 -19.41 6.12 2.22
CA VAL A 420 -19.57 5.83 3.65
C VAL A 420 -20.94 6.33 4.10
N GLU A 421 -21.73 5.45 4.71
CA GLU A 421 -22.97 5.84 5.39
C GLU A 421 -22.63 6.53 6.71
N GLU A 422 -22.93 7.83 6.80
CA GLU A 422 -22.61 8.68 7.95
C GLU A 422 -23.60 8.42 9.09
N ARG A 423 -23.09 8.26 10.31
CA ARG A 423 -23.93 8.20 11.51
C ARG A 423 -24.29 9.62 11.93
N GLU A 424 -25.59 9.91 12.04
CA GLU A 424 -26.11 11.20 12.55
C GLU A 424 -25.89 11.35 14.05
#